data_AF-A0A2X2C5G8-F1
#
_entry.id   AF-A0A2X2C5G8-F1
#
_cell.length_a   1.000
_cell.length_b   1.000
_cell.length_c   1.000
_cell.angle_alpha   90.00
_cell.angle_beta   90.00
_cell.angle_gamma   90.00
#
_symmetry.space_group_name_H-M   'P 1'
#
loop_
_entity.id
_entity.type
_entity.pdbx_description
1 polymer ?
#
loop_
_entity_poly.entity_id
_entity_poly.type
_entity_poly.pdbx_seq_one_letter_code
_entity_poly.pdbx_strand_id
1 'polypeptide(L)' 'MSTLKRWTLKEARALFDMPFLDLVFQAQQVHRQHFDPSQIQVSTLLSIKNRRLS' A
#
# COMPACT_ATOMS: atom_id res chain seq x y z
N MET A 1 -7.02 -17.40 -17.78
CA MET A 1 -6.78 -15.96 -17.54
C MET A 1 -7.30 -15.61 -16.16
N SER A 2 -6.45 -15.25 -15.19
CA SER A 2 -6.94 -14.78 -13.89
C SER A 2 -7.54 -13.39 -14.07
N THR A 3 -8.83 -13.25 -13.86
CA THR A 3 -9.52 -11.97 -13.83
C THR A 3 -9.06 -11.21 -12.59
N LEU A 4 -8.21 -10.19 -12.77
CA LEU A 4 -7.87 -9.27 -11.69
C LEU A 4 -9.15 -8.58 -11.23
N LYS A 5 -9.43 -8.64 -9.93
CA LYS A 5 -10.58 -7.94 -9.34
C LYS A 5 -10.41 -6.44 -9.59
N ARG A 6 -11.38 -5.83 -10.27
CA ARG A 6 -11.48 -4.37 -10.38
C ARG A 6 -12.23 -3.85 -9.17
N TRP A 7 -11.63 -2.89 -8.47
CA TRP A 7 -12.26 -2.21 -7.33
C TRP A 7 -13.24 -1.15 -7.81
N THR A 8 -14.38 -1.07 -7.14
CA THR A 8 -15.37 -0.01 -7.31
C THR A 8 -15.22 1.05 -6.21
N LEU A 9 -15.71 2.27 -6.48
CA LEU A 9 -15.75 3.33 -5.47
C LEU A 9 -16.52 2.90 -4.21
N LYS A 10 -17.64 2.18 -4.39
CA LYS A 10 -18.48 1.69 -3.30
C LYS A 10 -17.71 0.74 -2.37
N GLU A 11 -16.92 -0.18 -2.94
CA GLU A 11 -16.11 -1.11 -2.15
C GLU A 11 -14.99 -0.39 -1.40
N ALA A 12 -14.31 0.56 -2.05
CA ALA A 12 -13.30 1.38 -1.38
C ALA A 12 -13.92 2.16 -0.21
N ARG A 13 -15.09 2.78 -0.44
CA ARG A 13 -15.82 3.55 0.59
C ARG A 13 -16.19 2.69 1.80
N ALA A 14 -16.62 1.45 1.58
CA ALA A 14 -16.95 0.52 2.65
C ALA A 14 -15.76 0.22 3.59
N LEU A 15 -14.52 0.27 3.08
CA LEU A 15 -13.32 0.14 3.91
C LEU A 15 -13.10 1.39 4.78
N PHE A 16 -13.34 2.59 4.24
CA PHE A 16 -13.22 3.84 4.99
C PHE A 16 -14.28 4.01 6.08
N ASP A 17 -15.45 3.40 5.90
CA ASP A 17 -16.53 3.45 6.88
C ASP A 17 -16.41 2.34 7.96
N MET A 18 -15.41 1.46 7.87
CA MET A 18 -15.14 0.38 8.83
C MET A 18 -14.57 0.93 10.16
N PRO A 19 -14.86 0.31 11.33
CA PRO A 19 -14.16 0.64 12.56
C PRO A 19 -12.65 0.51 12.38
N PHE A 20 -11.91 1.52 12.83
CA PHE A 20 -10.48 1.64 12.52
C PHE A 20 -9.65 0.41 12.93
N LEU A 21 -9.91 -0.16 14.10
CA LEU A 21 -9.15 -1.32 14.59
C LEU A 21 -9.44 -2.59 13.77
N ASP A 22 -10.69 -2.77 13.31
CA ASP A 22 -11.05 -3.88 12.45
C ASP A 22 -10.38 -3.76 11.08
N LEU A 23 -10.34 -2.54 10.53
CA LEU A 23 -9.64 -2.26 9.28
C LEU A 23 -8.14 -2.54 9.40
N VAL A 24 -7.49 -2.09 10.48
CA VAL A 24 -6.07 -2.36 10.73
C VAL A 24 -5.80 -3.85 10.86
N PHE A 25 -6.65 -4.58 11.58
CA PHE A 25 -6.51 -6.03 11.73
C PHE A 25 -6.62 -6.75 10.37
N GLN A 26 -7.62 -6.41 9.56
CA GLN A 26 -7.76 -6.97 8.21
C GLN A 26 -6.56 -6.61 7.31
N ALA A 27 -6.08 -5.38 7.37
CA ALA A 27 -4.91 -4.93 6.61
C ALA A 27 -3.66 -5.75 7.00
N GLN A 28 -3.46 -6.02 8.30
CA GLN A 28 -2.35 -6.86 8.76
C GLN A 28 -2.46 -8.30 8.26
N GLN A 29 -3.65 -8.89 8.24
CA GLN A 29 -3.85 -10.24 7.69
C GLN A 29 -3.45 -10.29 6.20
N VAL A 30 -3.95 -9.35 5.39
CA VAL A 30 -3.61 -9.28 3.96
C VAL A 30 -2.13 -9.04 3.76
N HIS A 31 -1.50 -8.14 4.53
CA HIS A 31 -0.06 -7.89 4.43
C HIS A 31 0.76 -9.16 4.68
N ARG A 32 0.44 -9.93 5.73
CA ARG A 32 1.14 -11.18 6.08
C ARG A 32 0.95 -12.30 5.05
N GLN A 33 -0.15 -12.28 4.29
CA GLN A 33 -0.38 -13.25 3.21
C GLN A 33 0.50 -12.99 1.99
N HIS A 34 0.93 -11.74 1.76
CA HIS A 34 1.62 -11.33 0.55
C HIS A 34 3.09 -10.92 0.77
N PHE A 35 3.47 -10.56 2.01
CA PHE A 35 4.80 -10.07 2.38
C PHE A 35 5.35 -10.81 3.60
N ASP A 36 6.67 -10.97 3.64
CA ASP A 36 7.37 -11.47 4.83
C ASP A 36 7.18 -10.46 5.98
N PRO A 37 6.53 -10.86 7.10
CA PRO A 37 6.26 -9.94 8.21
C PRO A 37 7.52 -9.47 8.95
N SER A 38 8.66 -10.11 8.74
CA SER A 38 9.93 -9.78 9.37
C SER A 38 10.82 -8.86 8.53
N GLN A 39 10.39 -8.52 7.31
CA GLN A 39 11.16 -7.69 6.40
C GLN A 39 10.53 -6.32 6.20
N ILE A 40 11.39 -5.31 6.12
CA ILE A 40 11.03 -3.92 5.86
C ILE A 40 11.89 -3.40 4.70
N GLN A 41 11.24 -2.79 3.71
CA GLN A 41 11.93 -2.12 2.61
C GLN A 41 12.48 -0.77 3.08
N VAL A 42 13.77 -0.53 2.87
CA VAL A 42 14.44 0.75 3.14
C VAL A 42 14.83 1.40 1.81
N SER A 43 14.54 2.68 1.63
CA SER A 43 14.90 3.43 0.43
C SER A 43 15.31 4.85 0.80
N THR A 44 16.43 5.30 0.26
CA THR A 44 16.95 6.66 0.47
C THR A 44 16.71 7.49 -0.77
N LEU A 45 15.92 8.55 -0.65
CA LEU A 45 15.71 9.50 -1.74
C LEU A 45 16.88 10.49 -1.78
N LEU A 46 17.59 10.58 -2.91
CA LEU A 46 18.59 11.60 -3.15
C LEU A 46 18.02 12.69 -4.06
N SER A 47 18.10 13.95 -3.64
CA SER A 47 17.74 15.08 -4.50
C SER A 47 18.98 15.54 -5.27
N ILE A 48 19.13 15.06 -6.50
CA ILE A 48 20.18 15.52 -7.42
C ILE A 48 19.63 16.68 -8.26
N LYS A 49 20.24 17.87 -8.14
CA LYS A 49 19.96 19.00 -9.03
C LYS A 49 21.05 19.11 -10.10
N ASN A 50 20.74 18.71 -11.33
CA ASN A 50 21.62 18.91 -12.49
C ASN A 50 21.58 20.39 -12.92
N ARG A 51 22.24 21.28 -12.18
CA ARG A 51 22.44 22.66 -12.64
C ARG A 51 23.62 22.66 -13.63
N ARG A 52 23.32 22.67 -14.93
CA ARG A 52 24.31 22.93 -15.99
C ARG A 52 24.89 24.33 -15.77
N LEU A 53 26.21 24.44 -15.61
CA LEU A 53 26.92 25.70 -15.66
C LEU A 53 26.92 26.16 -17.14
N SER A 54 26.34 27.33 -17.39
CA SER A 54 26.41 28.05 -18.67
C SER A 54 27.75 28.77 -18.81
#